data_AF-A0A497LG67-F1
#
_entry.id   AF-A0A497LG67-F1
#
_cell.length_a   1.000
_cell.length_b   1.000
_cell.length_c   1.000
_cell.angle_alpha   90.00
_cell.angle_beta   90.00
_cell.angle_gamma   90.00
#
_symmetry.space_group_name_H-M   'P 1'
#
loop_
_entity.id
_entity.type
_entity.pdbx_description
1 polymer ?
#
loop_
_entity_poly.entity_id
_entity_poly.type
_entity_poly.pdbx_seq_one_letter_code
_entity_poly.pdbx_strand_id
1 'polypeptide(L)' 'MPVTDYFKRTLAQKHKLYVKICRVCGVRNAPTAEKCRKCHSRNLRWKKRELGAKK' A
#
# COMPACT_ATOMS: atom_id res chain seq x y z
N MET A 1 -1.77 -8.88 13.65
CA MET A 1 -3.24 -9.03 13.62
C MET A 1 -3.55 -10.44 13.12
N PRO A 2 -3.83 -11.40 14.00
CA PRO A 2 -4.34 -12.70 13.58
C PRO A 2 -5.82 -12.53 13.23
N VAL A 3 -6.11 -12.22 11.97
CA VAL A 3 -7.48 -12.33 11.44
C VAL A 3 -7.65 -13.78 11.03
N THR A 4 -8.45 -14.52 11.80
CA THR A 4 -8.73 -15.96 11.59
C THR A 4 -9.57 -16.18 10.33
N ASP A 5 -10.55 -15.30 10.11
CA ASP A 5 -11.43 -15.35 8.94
C ASP A 5 -10.67 -14.99 7.65
N TYR A 6 -10.62 -15.93 6.71
CA TYR A 6 -9.96 -15.75 5.41
C TYR A 6 -10.47 -14.52 4.65
N PHE A 7 -11.79 -14.32 4.62
CA PHE A 7 -12.41 -13.19 3.94
C PHE A 7 -11.96 -11.83 4.51
N LYS A 8 -12.03 -11.67 5.84
CA LYS A 8 -11.61 -10.43 6.51
C LYS A 8 -10.11 -10.18 6.33
N ARG A 9 -9.29 -11.25 6.30
CA ARG A 9 -7.85 -11.16 6.05
C ARG A 9 -7.54 -10.65 4.64
N THR A 10 -8.17 -11.20 3.61
CA THR A 10 -7.96 -10.75 2.22
C THR A 10 -8.45 -9.32 2.01
N LEU A 11 -9.59 -8.94 2.61
CA LEU A 11 -10.10 -7.57 2.59
C LEU A 11 -9.09 -6.60 3.25
N ALA A 12 -8.60 -6.94 4.43
CA ALA A 12 -7.60 -6.12 5.13
C ALA A 12 -6.29 -6.00 4.33
N GLN A 13 -5.85 -7.07 3.67
CA GLN A 13 -4.67 -7.05 2.79
C GLN A 13 -4.88 -6.10 1.61
N LYS A 14 -6.04 -6.15 0.94
CA LYS A 14 -6.40 -5.25 -0.16
C LYS A 14 -6.27 -3.78 0.26
N HIS A 15 -6.90 -3.38 1.36
CA HIS A 15 -6.88 -1.99 1.81
C HIS A 15 -5.51 -1.50 2.34
N LYS A 16 -4.69 -2.39 2.93
CA LYS A 16 -3.44 -1.99 3.57
C LYS A 16 -2.20 -2.08 2.68
N LEU A 17 -2.20 -3.00 1.70
CA LEU A 17 -1.02 -3.32 0.88
C LEU A 17 -1.14 -2.80 -0.56
N TYR A 18 -2.35 -2.72 -1.13
CA TYR A 18 -2.55 -2.30 -2.53
C TYR A 18 -2.68 -0.79 -2.65
N VAL A 19 -1.66 -0.09 -2.15
CA VAL A 19 -1.56 1.37 -2.20
C VAL A 19 -0.21 1.79 -2.77
N LYS A 20 -0.20 2.93 -3.44
CA LYS A 20 1.03 3.61 -3.87
C LYS A 20 1.51 4.52 -2.75
N ILE A 21 2.81 4.58 -2.52
CA ILE A 21 3.46 5.46 -1.55
C ILE A 21 4.33 6.44 -2.32
N CYS A 22 4.23 7.73 -2.03
CA CYS A 22 5.13 8.71 -2.61
C CYS A 22 6.55 8.57 -2.03
N ARG A 23 7.58 8.57 -2.89
CA ARG A 23 8.99 8.53 -2.46
C ARG A 23 9.48 9.84 -1.86
N VAL A 24 8.81 10.96 -2.15
CA VAL A 24 9.20 12.29 -1.66
C VAL A 24 8.57 12.58 -0.30
N CYS A 25 7.24 12.45 -0.18
CA CYS A 25 6.51 12.84 1.03
C CYS A 25 5.96 11.67 1.85
N GLY A 26 6.11 10.42 1.40
CA GLY A 26 5.65 9.23 2.13
C GLY A 26 4.13 9.01 2.18
N VAL A 27 3.33 9.90 1.57
CA VAL A 27 1.87 9.81 1.61
C VAL A 27 1.36 8.60 0.82
N ARG A 28 0.35 7.91 1.38
CA ARG A 28 -0.41 6.85 0.72
C ARG A 28 -1.39 7.46 -0.30
N ASN A 29 -1.36 6.92 -1.52
CA ASN A 29 -2.20 7.28 -2.65
C ASN A 29 -2.94 6.04 -3.17
N ALA A 30 -4.01 6.28 -3.93
CA ALA A 30 -4.79 5.23 -4.57
C ALA A 30 -3.94 4.39 -5.54
N PRO A 31 -4.31 3.12 -5.78
CA PRO A 31 -3.62 2.26 -6.76
C PRO A 31 -3.65 2.84 -8.18
N THR A 32 -4.73 3.52 -8.55
CA THR A 32 -4.90 4.20 -9.84
C THR A 32 -4.24 5.58 -9.91
N ALA A 33 -3.62 6.07 -8.84
CA ALA A 33 -3.04 7.41 -8.82
C ALA A 33 -1.82 7.53 -9.75
N GLU A 34 -1.81 8.57 -10.57
CA GLU A 34 -0.68 8.98 -11.42
C GLU A 34 0.23 10.00 -10.73
N LYS A 35 -0.35 10.83 -9.83
CA LYS A 35 0.37 11.86 -9.06
C LYS A 35 0.08 11.75 -7.57
N CYS A 36 1.01 12.20 -6.74
CA CYS A 36 0.80 12.27 -5.31
C CYS A 36 -0.24 13.35 -4.95
N ARG A 37 -1.19 13.02 -4.06
CA ARG A 37 -2.23 13.97 -3.61
C ARG A 37 -1.73 15.17 -2.80
N LYS A 38 -0.49 15.12 -2.28
CA LYS A 38 0.07 16.17 -1.41
C LYS A 38 1.15 17.02 -2.09
N CYS A 39 2.17 16.37 -2.66
CA CYS A 39 3.29 17.07 -3.30
C CYS A 39 3.22 17.10 -4.83
N HIS A 40 2.16 16.53 -5.43
CA HIS A 40 1.96 16.44 -6.88
C HIS A 40 3.08 15.76 -7.69
N SER A 41 4.13 15.23 -7.05
CA SER A 41 5.17 14.46 -7.74
C SER A 41 4.60 13.16 -8.32
N ARG A 42 5.17 12.73 -9.46
CA ARG A 42 4.85 11.45 -10.12
C ARG A 42 5.74 10.29 -9.62
N ASN A 43 6.63 10.56 -8.67
CA ASN A 43 7.54 9.56 -8.11
C ASN A 43 6.84 8.71 -7.02
N LEU A 44 5.96 7.83 -7.48
CA LEU A 44 5.17 6.91 -6.67
C LEU A 44 5.78 5.50 -6.76
N ARG A 45 5.83 4.80 -5.63
CA ARG A 45 6.20 3.38 -5.57
C ARG A 45 5.05 2.54 -5.04
N TRP A 46 4.99 1.28 -5.41
CA TRP A 46 4.11 0.34 -4.73
C TRP A 46 4.63 0.01 -3.32
N LYS A 47 3.71 -0.24 -2.39
CA LYS A 47 4.06 -0.78 -1.08
C LYS A 47 4.48 -2.24 -1.22
N LYS A 48 5.51 -2.66 -0.48
CA LYS A 48 5.98 -4.05 -0.46
C LYS A 48 4.85 -4.96 0.03
N ARG A 49 4.55 -6.01 -0.73
CA ARG A 49 3.40 -6.91 -0.49
C ARG A 49 3.80 -8.21 0.18
N GLU A 50 5.06 -8.61 0.02
CA GLU A 50 5.62 -9.75 0.73
C GLU A 50 5.55 -9.47 2.24
N LEU A 51 4.79 -10.30 2.95
CA LEU A 51 5.03 -10.53 4.37
C LEU A 51 6.48 -11.01 4.44
N GLY A 52 7.37 -10.21 5.00
CA GLY A 52 8.75 -10.62 5.18
C GLY A 52 8.74 -11.90 6.00
N ALA A 53 8.81 -13.05 5.33
CA ALA A 53 9.45 -14.19 5.92
C ALA A 53 10.87 -13.69 6.16
N LYS A 54 11.18 -13.34 7.41
CA LYS A 54 12.57 -13.18 7.79
C LYS A 54 13.19 -14.53 7.45
N LYS A 55 14.02 -14.52 6.41
CA LYS A 55 14.86 -15.67 6.07
C LYS A 55 15.77 -15.94 7.26
#